data_AF-A0A6C0ILM6-F1
#
_entry.id   AF-A0A6C0ILM6-F1
#
_cell.length_a   1.000
_cell.length_b   1.000
_cell.length_c   1.000
_cell.angle_alpha   90.00
_cell.angle_beta   90.00
_cell.angle_gamma   90.00
#
_symmetry.space_group_name_H-M   'P 1'
#
loop_
_entity.id
_entity.type
_entity.pdbx_description
1 polymer ?
#
loop_
_entity_poly.entity_id
_entity_poly.type
_entity_poly.pdbx_seq_one_letter_code
_entity_poly.pdbx_strand_id
1 'polypeptide(L)'
;MASKHPSCDAKMTFSECELTILRSAVDDADTRRNKKIVNSPEVQRMIKLVEDFLRKKKLICYGGTAINALLPKHAQFYNKDTDLADYDFFSPNPVEDAKALSNIFCKNGFEEVEAKSGQHHGTYKVFVNFIGMADITFLHKDVYNALKKEAKRVDGIYYCPPNYLRMSMYLELSRPEGDVSRWEKVLKRLGLLNKYHPLKISDCNSVDFQRSLSSPTGYDEVTCVKIYNTVKKTLVQEDVIFFGGFAISSYLEYMPSTTQKKVKKIPDFDVFSEAAETTARLVKERLEDIGIKDVKVVKKSCVGEVISAHYQVVIGKNDTVAFVYEPMGCHSYNKVRVNNTSVKIATIDTMLSMYLAFLYSSRNYYDLNRLLCMANFLYKVQERNRLKQKGVLKRFSINCYGYQHTKEDMRSEKMKMYEELKNKRDTKEYEEWFLKYRPLDNKSTKKAVKKTRKAVRKQAKKTQKKKK
;
A
#
# COMPACT_ATOMS: atom_id res chain seq x y z
N MET A 1 -34.19 14.91 -43.06
CA MET A 1 -33.40 15.05 -41.82
C MET A 1 -32.67 13.73 -41.60
N ALA A 2 -31.34 13.72 -41.71
CA ALA A 2 -30.55 12.50 -41.51
C ALA A 2 -30.79 11.96 -40.10
N SER A 3 -31.23 10.71 -39.99
CA SER A 3 -31.37 10.01 -38.72
C SER A 3 -30.02 10.01 -38.01
N LYS A 4 -29.91 10.73 -36.90
CA LYS A 4 -28.72 10.70 -36.05
C LYS A 4 -28.53 9.28 -35.50
N HIS A 5 -27.32 8.74 -35.60
CA HIS A 5 -27.00 7.43 -35.03
C HIS A 5 -27.29 7.45 -33.52
N PRO A 6 -27.82 6.36 -32.92
CA PRO A 6 -28.23 6.33 -31.50
C PRO A 6 -27.14 6.75 -30.50
N SER A 7 -25.88 6.55 -30.88
CA SER A 7 -24.69 6.88 -30.08
C SER A 7 -24.21 8.33 -30.21
N CYS A 8 -24.80 9.14 -31.08
CA CYS A 8 -24.33 10.51 -31.36
C CYS A 8 -25.24 11.58 -30.73
N ASP A 9 -24.64 12.55 -30.04
CA ASP A 9 -25.32 13.74 -29.52
C ASP A 9 -25.47 14.79 -30.63
N ALA A 10 -26.53 15.61 -30.54
CA ALA A 10 -26.78 16.74 -31.40
C ALA A 10 -25.68 17.81 -31.40
N LYS A 11 -24.81 17.83 -30.37
CA LYS A 11 -23.68 18.76 -30.26
C LYS A 11 -22.38 18.25 -30.91
N MET A 12 -22.33 16.99 -31.34
CA MET A 12 -21.13 16.41 -31.95
C MET A 12 -21.01 16.82 -33.42
N THR A 13 -19.79 17.13 -33.85
CA THR A 13 -19.42 17.23 -35.26
C THR A 13 -19.53 15.86 -35.94
N PHE A 14 -19.55 15.85 -37.28
CA PHE A 14 -19.57 14.60 -38.06
C PHE A 14 -18.42 13.66 -37.69
N SER A 15 -17.20 14.19 -37.57
CA SER A 15 -16.00 13.42 -37.20
C SER A 15 -16.07 12.90 -35.75
N GLU A 16 -16.60 13.67 -34.81
CA GLU A 16 -16.81 13.21 -33.43
C GLU A 16 -17.86 12.09 -33.35
N CYS A 17 -18.92 12.19 -34.15
CA CYS A 17 -19.93 11.14 -34.26
C CYS A 17 -19.33 9.86 -34.87
N GLU A 18 -18.54 9.97 -35.95
CA GLU A 18 -17.83 8.83 -36.56
C GLU A 18 -16.88 8.15 -35.56
N LEU A 19 -16.07 8.91 -34.83
CA LEU A 19 -15.19 8.39 -33.78
C LEU A 19 -15.97 7.72 -32.63
N THR A 20 -17.13 8.27 -32.26
CA THR A 20 -17.98 7.69 -31.22
C THR A 20 -18.57 6.35 -31.66
N ILE A 21 -19.00 6.25 -32.92
CA ILE A 21 -19.45 4.99 -33.53
C ILE A 21 -18.31 3.96 -33.53
N LEU A 22 -17.11 4.35 -33.97
CA LEU A 22 -15.93 3.47 -33.96
C LEU A 22 -15.61 2.98 -32.55
N ARG A 23 -15.56 3.87 -31.56
CA ARG A 23 -15.30 3.52 -30.15
C ARG A 23 -16.34 2.53 -29.62
N SER A 24 -17.61 2.78 -29.88
CA SER A 24 -18.69 1.86 -29.50
C SER A 24 -18.52 0.48 -30.13
N ALA A 25 -18.13 0.41 -31.42
CA ALA A 25 -17.90 -0.86 -32.10
C ALA A 25 -16.68 -1.62 -31.55
N VAL A 26 -15.61 -0.90 -31.20
CA VAL A 26 -14.43 -1.46 -30.52
C VAL A 26 -14.81 -2.03 -29.15
N ASP A 27 -15.55 -1.27 -28.35
CA ASP A 27 -16.00 -1.70 -27.02
C ASP A 27 -16.89 -2.96 -27.11
N ASP A 28 -17.80 -3.02 -28.08
CA ASP A 28 -18.64 -4.19 -28.33
C ASP A 28 -17.84 -5.42 -28.79
N ALA A 29 -16.85 -5.21 -29.67
CA ALA A 29 -15.99 -6.29 -30.16
C ALA A 29 -15.13 -6.87 -29.03
N ASP A 30 -14.53 -6.02 -28.20
CA ASP A 30 -13.73 -6.41 -27.04
C ASP A 30 -14.60 -7.12 -26.00
N THR A 31 -15.79 -6.60 -25.70
CA THR A 31 -16.75 -7.23 -24.79
C THR A 31 -17.11 -8.65 -25.25
N ARG A 32 -17.43 -8.84 -26.54
CA ARG A 32 -17.75 -10.16 -27.10
C ARG A 32 -16.57 -11.12 -27.02
N ARG A 33 -15.36 -10.64 -27.34
CA ARG A 33 -14.14 -11.44 -27.29
C ARG A 33 -13.82 -11.87 -25.87
N ASN A 34 -13.80 -10.92 -24.93
CA ASN A 34 -13.47 -11.19 -23.54
C ASN A 34 -14.48 -12.13 -22.89
N LYS A 35 -15.77 -11.96 -23.20
CA LYS A 35 -16.82 -12.88 -22.76
C LYS A 35 -16.57 -14.32 -23.18
N LYS A 36 -16.12 -14.56 -24.41
CA LYS A 36 -15.79 -15.91 -24.88
C LYS A 36 -14.58 -16.50 -24.14
N ILE A 37 -13.56 -15.69 -23.88
CA ILE A 37 -12.35 -16.13 -23.18
C ILE A 37 -12.67 -16.49 -21.72
N VAL A 38 -13.29 -15.56 -20.99
CA VAL A 38 -13.63 -15.73 -19.56
C VAL A 38 -14.51 -16.95 -19.35
N ASN A 39 -15.52 -17.14 -20.19
CA ASN A 39 -16.46 -18.26 -20.06
C ASN A 39 -15.96 -19.57 -20.66
N SER A 40 -14.72 -19.62 -21.17
CA SER A 40 -14.14 -20.88 -21.63
C SER A 40 -14.00 -21.86 -20.44
N PRO A 41 -14.30 -23.16 -20.62
CA PRO A 41 -14.18 -24.14 -19.55
C PRO A 41 -12.79 -24.19 -18.93
N GLU A 42 -11.77 -23.90 -19.74
CA GLU A 42 -10.39 -23.84 -19.30
C GLU A 42 -10.13 -22.68 -18.34
N VAL A 43 -10.52 -21.45 -18.68
CA VAL A 43 -10.35 -20.27 -17.83
C VAL A 43 -11.16 -20.40 -16.55
N GLN A 44 -12.38 -20.92 -16.62
CA GLN A 44 -13.20 -21.19 -15.43
C GLN A 44 -12.53 -22.20 -14.49
N ARG A 45 -11.90 -23.26 -15.03
CA ARG A 45 -11.08 -24.17 -14.21
C ARG A 45 -9.89 -23.44 -13.58
N MET A 46 -9.23 -22.55 -14.31
CA MET A 46 -8.10 -21.80 -13.77
C MET A 46 -8.51 -20.90 -12.60
N ILE A 47 -9.59 -20.12 -12.75
CA ILE A 47 -10.15 -19.26 -11.70
C ILE A 47 -10.48 -20.09 -10.46
N LYS A 48 -11.19 -21.21 -10.63
CA LYS A 48 -11.57 -22.10 -9.52
C LYS A 48 -10.36 -22.60 -8.73
N LEU A 49 -9.28 -22.99 -9.41
CA LEU A 49 -8.05 -23.46 -8.75
C LEU A 49 -7.38 -22.37 -7.91
N VAL A 50 -7.37 -21.11 -8.38
CA VAL A 50 -6.87 -19.97 -7.60
C VAL A 50 -7.76 -19.73 -6.38
N GLU A 51 -9.08 -19.69 -6.56
CA GLU A 51 -10.02 -19.50 -5.45
C GLU A 51 -9.91 -20.59 -4.38
N ASP A 52 -9.81 -21.87 -4.78
CA ASP A 52 -9.62 -22.99 -3.87
C ASP A 52 -8.28 -22.90 -3.12
N PHE A 53 -7.22 -22.45 -3.80
CA PHE A 53 -5.93 -22.18 -3.17
C PHE A 53 -6.04 -21.07 -2.11
N LEU A 54 -6.70 -19.95 -2.45
CA LEU A 54 -6.94 -18.82 -1.55
C LEU A 54 -7.74 -19.22 -0.31
N ARG A 55 -8.83 -20.00 -0.49
CA ARG A 55 -9.64 -20.54 0.61
C ARG A 55 -8.81 -21.44 1.52
N LYS A 56 -8.03 -22.35 0.94
CA LYS A 56 -7.23 -23.34 1.69
C LYS A 56 -6.09 -22.69 2.46
N LYS A 57 -5.32 -21.81 1.81
CA LYS A 57 -4.18 -21.11 2.43
C LYS A 57 -4.62 -19.93 3.30
N LYS A 58 -5.88 -19.53 3.19
CA LYS A 58 -6.44 -18.34 3.86
C LYS A 58 -5.61 -17.10 3.54
N LEU A 59 -5.23 -16.89 2.28
CA LEU A 59 -4.52 -15.68 1.84
C LEU A 59 -5.48 -14.50 1.71
N ILE A 60 -4.96 -13.27 1.77
CA ILE A 60 -5.77 -12.05 1.83
C ILE A 60 -5.69 -11.31 0.50
N CYS A 61 -6.78 -11.28 -0.26
CA CYS A 61 -6.88 -10.50 -1.49
C CYS A 61 -6.90 -8.99 -1.20
N TYR A 62 -6.28 -8.20 -2.07
CA TYR A 62 -6.26 -6.73 -1.99
C TYR A 62 -6.63 -6.09 -3.34
N GLY A 63 -6.42 -4.77 -3.45
CA GLY A 63 -6.51 -4.07 -4.73
C GLY A 63 -7.92 -4.00 -5.31
N GLY A 64 -8.01 -3.95 -6.64
CA GLY A 64 -9.30 -3.85 -7.35
C GLY A 64 -10.22 -5.03 -7.06
N THR A 65 -9.65 -6.24 -7.01
CA THR A 65 -10.38 -7.48 -6.75
C THR A 65 -11.03 -7.46 -5.38
N ALA A 66 -10.32 -6.99 -4.34
CA ALA A 66 -10.90 -6.84 -3.01
C ALA A 66 -11.94 -5.74 -2.92
N ILE A 67 -11.69 -4.56 -3.51
CA ILE A 67 -12.69 -3.48 -3.50
C ILE A 67 -13.98 -3.98 -4.16
N ASN A 68 -13.88 -4.61 -5.34
CA ASN A 68 -15.03 -5.11 -6.08
C ASN A 68 -15.83 -6.16 -5.28
N ALA A 69 -15.13 -7.14 -4.68
CA ALA A 69 -15.77 -8.20 -3.90
C ALA A 69 -16.56 -7.69 -2.68
N LEU A 70 -16.17 -6.54 -2.12
CA LEU A 70 -16.85 -5.93 -0.97
C LEU A 70 -18.01 -5.00 -1.37
N LEU A 71 -18.16 -4.66 -2.65
CA LEU A 71 -19.28 -3.84 -3.11
C LEU A 71 -20.54 -4.68 -3.32
N PRO A 72 -21.75 -4.11 -3.11
CA PRO A 72 -22.97 -4.77 -3.52
C PRO A 72 -22.98 -4.98 -5.04
N LYS A 73 -23.64 -6.04 -5.51
CA LYS A 73 -23.59 -6.47 -6.93
C LYS A 73 -23.82 -5.35 -7.94
N HIS A 74 -24.78 -4.46 -7.70
CA HIS A 74 -25.12 -3.34 -8.60
C HIS A 74 -24.07 -2.23 -8.64
N ALA A 75 -23.12 -2.21 -7.70
CA ALA A 75 -22.04 -1.22 -7.63
C ALA A 75 -20.67 -1.82 -7.95
N GLN A 76 -20.60 -3.11 -8.27
CA GLN A 76 -19.38 -3.77 -8.73
C GLN A 76 -18.98 -3.19 -10.08
N PHE A 77 -17.69 -2.89 -10.22
CA PHE A 77 -17.10 -2.31 -11.42
C PHE A 77 -16.33 -3.32 -12.27
N TYR A 78 -16.19 -4.56 -11.77
CA TYR A 78 -15.79 -5.69 -12.61
C TYR A 78 -16.99 -6.56 -12.93
N ASN A 79 -17.14 -6.89 -14.20
CA ASN A 79 -18.14 -7.81 -14.71
C ASN A 79 -17.55 -9.22 -14.81
N LYS A 80 -18.06 -10.15 -14.02
CA LYS A 80 -17.57 -11.55 -13.97
C LYS A 80 -17.69 -12.29 -15.31
N ASP A 81 -18.56 -11.83 -16.21
CA ASP A 81 -18.77 -12.47 -17.50
C ASP A 81 -17.75 -12.03 -18.54
N THR A 82 -17.10 -10.87 -18.35
CA THR A 82 -16.23 -10.23 -19.36
C THR A 82 -14.83 -9.93 -18.85
N ASP A 83 -14.64 -9.79 -17.54
CA ASP A 83 -13.38 -9.30 -16.98
C ASP A 83 -12.56 -10.46 -16.42
N LEU A 84 -11.49 -10.82 -17.13
CA LEU A 84 -10.46 -11.71 -16.61
C LEU A 84 -9.44 -10.91 -15.80
N ALA A 85 -9.72 -10.70 -14.52
CA ALA A 85 -8.79 -10.08 -13.60
C ALA A 85 -7.89 -11.14 -12.95
N ASP A 86 -6.61 -10.79 -12.77
CA ASP A 86 -5.71 -11.50 -11.90
C ASP A 86 -6.13 -11.35 -10.43
N TYR A 87 -5.78 -12.36 -9.63
CA TYR A 87 -5.96 -12.29 -8.19
C TYR A 87 -4.73 -11.64 -7.54
N ASP A 88 -4.88 -10.41 -7.09
CA ASP A 88 -3.94 -9.74 -6.19
C ASP A 88 -4.14 -10.22 -4.74
N PHE A 89 -3.13 -10.83 -4.12
CA PHE A 89 -3.20 -11.21 -2.70
C PHE A 89 -1.87 -11.15 -1.96
N PHE A 90 -1.96 -10.84 -0.66
CA PHE A 90 -0.83 -10.85 0.24
C PHE A 90 -0.50 -12.26 0.73
N SER A 91 0.79 -12.54 0.88
CA SER A 91 1.33 -13.71 1.56
C SER A 91 2.54 -13.33 2.41
N PRO A 92 2.70 -13.92 3.62
CA PRO A 92 3.94 -13.82 4.38
C PRO A 92 5.07 -14.70 3.82
N ASN A 93 4.80 -15.58 2.84
CA ASN A 93 5.78 -16.43 2.17
C ASN A 93 5.46 -16.58 0.67
N PRO A 94 5.55 -15.48 -0.11
CA PRO A 94 4.97 -15.41 -1.45
C PRO A 94 5.70 -16.27 -2.49
N VAL A 95 7.03 -16.48 -2.38
CA VAL A 95 7.80 -17.39 -3.26
C VAL A 95 7.23 -18.81 -3.21
N GLU A 96 7.07 -19.34 -1.99
CA GLU A 96 6.59 -20.71 -1.79
C GLU A 96 5.12 -20.85 -2.17
N ASP A 97 4.30 -19.84 -1.92
CA ASP A 97 2.91 -19.85 -2.36
C ASP A 97 2.79 -19.77 -3.89
N ALA A 98 3.66 -19.01 -4.57
CA ALA A 98 3.71 -18.97 -6.04
C ALA A 98 4.08 -20.35 -6.62
N LYS A 99 5.15 -20.97 -6.11
CA LYS A 99 5.54 -22.34 -6.50
C LYS A 99 4.44 -23.35 -6.21
N ALA A 100 3.78 -23.25 -5.05
CA ALA A 100 2.70 -24.17 -4.68
C ALA A 100 1.49 -24.05 -5.63
N LEU A 101 1.10 -22.82 -5.97
CA LEU A 101 0.02 -22.57 -6.92
C LEU A 101 0.37 -23.08 -8.32
N SER A 102 1.58 -22.82 -8.82
CA SER A 102 2.05 -23.38 -10.09
C SER A 102 2.03 -24.91 -10.11
N ASN A 103 2.43 -25.55 -9.00
CA ASN A 103 2.35 -26.99 -8.87
C ASN A 103 0.92 -27.54 -8.90
N ILE A 104 -0.05 -26.80 -8.36
CA ILE A 104 -1.47 -27.16 -8.42
C ILE A 104 -1.95 -27.14 -9.87
N PHE A 105 -1.64 -26.09 -10.63
CA PHE A 105 -1.98 -26.04 -12.06
C PHE A 105 -1.36 -27.20 -12.84
N CYS A 106 -0.05 -27.44 -12.69
CA CYS A 106 0.62 -28.55 -13.37
C CYS A 106 0.02 -29.92 -13.01
N LYS A 107 -0.39 -30.13 -11.75
CA LYS A 107 -1.07 -31.37 -11.33
C LYS A 107 -2.47 -31.54 -11.93
N ASN A 108 -3.12 -30.44 -12.33
CA ASN A 108 -4.43 -30.43 -12.96
C ASN A 108 -4.36 -30.43 -14.51
N GLY A 109 -3.18 -30.73 -15.09
CA GLY A 109 -3.03 -30.96 -16.53
C GLY A 109 -2.66 -29.72 -17.34
N PHE A 110 -2.36 -28.58 -16.71
CA PHE A 110 -1.84 -27.41 -17.42
C PHE A 110 -0.33 -27.56 -17.67
N GLU A 111 0.10 -27.37 -18.91
CA GLU A 111 1.50 -27.56 -19.32
C GLU A 111 2.32 -26.27 -19.19
N GLU A 112 1.83 -25.17 -19.77
CA GLU A 112 2.52 -23.87 -19.75
C GLU A 112 2.24 -23.13 -18.44
N VAL A 113 2.94 -23.53 -17.37
CA VAL A 113 2.82 -22.90 -16.04
C VAL A 113 4.16 -22.29 -15.62
N GLU A 114 4.14 -21.00 -15.32
CA GLU A 114 5.32 -20.24 -14.88
C GLU A 114 4.99 -19.37 -13.66
N ALA A 115 5.78 -19.49 -12.60
CA ALA A 115 5.87 -18.47 -11.55
C ALA A 115 7.16 -17.67 -11.74
N LYS A 116 7.07 -16.33 -11.69
CA LYS A 116 8.26 -15.47 -11.78
C LYS A 116 8.18 -14.23 -10.89
N SER A 117 9.35 -13.66 -10.56
CA SER A 117 9.43 -12.37 -9.87
C SER A 117 8.75 -11.27 -10.70
N GLY A 118 7.93 -10.45 -10.06
CA GLY A 118 7.30 -9.25 -10.64
C GLY A 118 8.30 -8.10 -10.82
N GLN A 119 7.84 -6.92 -11.23
CA GLN A 119 8.72 -5.76 -11.40
C GLN A 119 9.28 -5.28 -10.06
N HIS A 120 8.41 -5.15 -9.06
CA HIS A 120 8.77 -4.83 -7.68
C HIS A 120 9.29 -6.07 -6.97
N HIS A 121 10.38 -5.92 -6.20
CA HIS A 121 10.83 -6.97 -5.29
C HIS A 121 9.71 -7.30 -4.29
N GLY A 122 9.53 -8.58 -3.95
CA GLY A 122 8.48 -9.03 -3.05
C GLY A 122 7.14 -9.37 -3.71
N THR A 123 6.91 -9.05 -4.99
CA THR A 123 5.73 -9.49 -5.75
C THR A 123 6.10 -10.58 -6.75
N TYR A 124 5.28 -11.62 -6.86
CA TYR A 124 5.50 -12.75 -7.77
C TYR A 124 4.24 -13.02 -8.58
N LYS A 125 4.43 -13.30 -9.86
CA LYS A 125 3.34 -13.49 -10.82
C LYS A 125 3.25 -14.96 -11.23
N VAL A 126 2.05 -15.52 -11.24
CA VAL A 126 1.78 -16.87 -11.75
C VAL A 126 1.01 -16.78 -13.06
N PHE A 127 1.60 -17.35 -14.11
CA PHE A 127 1.02 -17.45 -15.44
C PHE A 127 0.64 -18.90 -15.75
N VAL A 128 -0.50 -19.08 -16.41
CA VAL A 128 -0.98 -20.38 -16.91
C VAL A 128 -1.44 -20.16 -18.35
N ASN A 129 -0.86 -20.90 -19.29
CA ASN A 129 -1.09 -20.73 -20.73
C ASN A 129 -0.98 -19.26 -21.16
N PHE A 130 0.05 -18.59 -20.64
CA PHE A 130 0.36 -17.16 -20.85
C PHE A 130 -0.66 -16.16 -20.27
N ILE A 131 -1.68 -16.63 -19.56
CA ILE A 131 -2.66 -15.81 -18.84
C ILE A 131 -2.15 -15.56 -17.42
N GLY A 132 -2.12 -14.30 -16.99
CA GLY A 132 -1.80 -13.92 -15.62
C GLY A 132 -2.94 -14.31 -14.68
N MET A 133 -2.69 -15.24 -13.76
CA MET A 133 -3.71 -15.75 -12.85
C MET A 133 -3.62 -15.17 -11.44
N ALA A 134 -2.42 -14.78 -11.00
CA ALA A 134 -2.21 -14.29 -9.65
C ALA A 134 -0.97 -13.40 -9.53
N ASP A 135 -1.12 -12.35 -8.72
CA ASP A 135 -0.07 -11.49 -8.19
C ASP A 135 0.02 -11.70 -6.68
N ILE A 136 1.13 -12.30 -6.23
CA ILE A 136 1.37 -12.69 -4.85
C ILE A 136 2.40 -11.75 -4.25
N THR A 137 1.97 -10.87 -3.35
CA THR A 137 2.82 -9.82 -2.78
C THR A 137 3.18 -10.14 -1.35
N PHE A 138 4.45 -9.94 -1.00
CA PHE A 138 4.94 -10.07 0.35
C PHE A 138 4.21 -9.10 1.28
N LEU A 139 3.83 -9.57 2.47
CA LEU A 139 3.41 -8.68 3.54
C LEU A 139 4.01 -9.14 4.86
N HIS A 140 4.61 -8.20 5.59
CA HIS A 140 5.19 -8.46 6.90
C HIS A 140 4.18 -9.13 7.83
N LYS A 141 4.63 -10.15 8.59
CA LYS A 141 3.74 -11.01 9.41
C LYS A 141 2.87 -10.21 10.37
N ASP A 142 3.40 -9.17 11.00
CA ASP A 142 2.65 -8.35 11.96
C ASP A 142 1.50 -7.60 11.29
N VAL A 143 1.75 -7.02 10.10
CA VAL A 143 0.71 -6.35 9.31
C VAL A 143 -0.29 -7.38 8.79
N TYR A 144 0.21 -8.50 8.27
CA TYR A 144 -0.64 -9.58 7.77
C TYR A 144 -1.61 -10.09 8.86
N ASN A 145 -1.11 -10.31 10.08
CA ASN A 145 -1.90 -10.75 11.21
C ASN A 145 -2.90 -9.68 11.65
N ALA A 146 -2.52 -8.41 11.66
CA ALA A 146 -3.44 -7.30 11.95
C ALA A 146 -4.57 -7.24 10.92
N LEU A 147 -4.26 -7.31 9.62
CA LEU A 147 -5.26 -7.36 8.55
C LEU A 147 -6.15 -8.58 8.66
N LYS A 148 -5.57 -9.73 9.00
CA LYS A 148 -6.32 -10.99 9.08
C LYS A 148 -7.44 -10.95 10.09
N LYS A 149 -7.26 -10.24 11.22
CA LYS A 149 -8.27 -10.07 12.28
C LYS A 149 -9.50 -9.32 11.79
N GLU A 150 -9.33 -8.35 10.89
CA GLU A 150 -10.41 -7.50 10.39
C GLU A 150 -10.88 -7.87 8.98
N ALA A 151 -10.19 -8.81 8.32
CA ALA A 151 -10.43 -9.19 6.94
C ALA A 151 -11.87 -9.65 6.73
N LYS A 152 -12.46 -9.22 5.62
CA LYS A 152 -13.80 -9.63 5.23
C LYS A 152 -13.76 -10.94 4.49
N ARG A 153 -14.76 -11.79 4.69
CA ARG A 153 -14.87 -13.09 4.04
C ARG A 153 -16.05 -13.11 3.09
N VAL A 154 -15.79 -13.40 1.83
CA VAL A 154 -16.81 -13.59 0.78
C VAL A 154 -16.49 -14.91 0.09
N ASP A 155 -17.47 -15.81 -0.02
CA ASP A 155 -17.31 -17.14 -0.63
C ASP A 155 -16.09 -17.94 -0.13
N GLY A 156 -15.79 -17.79 1.16
CA GLY A 156 -14.68 -18.46 1.82
C GLY A 156 -13.32 -17.78 1.67
N ILE A 157 -13.17 -16.81 0.77
CA ILE A 157 -11.93 -16.07 0.48
C ILE A 157 -11.83 -14.85 1.40
N TYR A 158 -10.62 -14.51 1.84
CA TYR A 158 -10.38 -13.33 2.65
C TYR A 158 -10.00 -12.13 1.79
N TYR A 159 -10.57 -10.98 2.10
CA TYR A 159 -10.32 -9.70 1.45
C TYR A 159 -9.88 -8.67 2.48
N CYS A 160 -8.97 -7.79 2.08
CA CYS A 160 -8.46 -6.72 2.94
C CYS A 160 -9.60 -5.91 3.58
N PRO A 161 -9.45 -5.50 4.85
CA PRO A 161 -10.39 -4.61 5.50
C PRO A 161 -10.58 -3.31 4.71
N PRO A 162 -11.80 -2.71 4.70
CA PRO A 162 -12.04 -1.46 3.99
C PRO A 162 -11.08 -0.33 4.35
N ASN A 163 -10.66 -0.21 5.62
CA ASN A 163 -9.74 0.84 6.04
C ASN A 163 -8.33 0.68 5.43
N TYR A 164 -7.84 -0.56 5.25
CA TYR A 164 -6.59 -0.80 4.55
C TYR A 164 -6.69 -0.51 3.04
N LEU A 165 -7.80 -0.88 2.41
CA LEU A 165 -8.04 -0.53 0.99
C LEU A 165 -8.13 1.00 0.81
N ARG A 166 -8.76 1.69 1.77
CA ARG A 166 -8.83 3.15 1.82
C ARG A 166 -7.44 3.76 1.97
N MET A 167 -6.62 3.22 2.88
CA MET A 167 -5.21 3.60 3.07
C MET A 167 -4.44 3.51 1.75
N SER A 168 -4.48 2.35 1.07
CA SER A 168 -3.71 2.16 -0.17
C SER A 168 -4.15 3.11 -1.29
N MET A 169 -5.43 3.42 -1.37
CA MET A 169 -5.94 4.39 -2.34
C MET A 169 -5.51 5.83 -2.02
N TYR A 170 -5.55 6.22 -0.74
CA TYR A 170 -5.02 7.53 -0.32
C TYR A 170 -3.51 7.63 -0.55
N LEU A 171 -2.76 6.54 -0.32
CA LEU A 171 -1.35 6.46 -0.61
C LEU A 171 -1.07 6.75 -2.09
N GLU A 172 -1.78 6.08 -3.01
CA GLU A 172 -1.66 6.33 -4.46
C GLU A 172 -1.97 7.79 -4.81
N LEU A 173 -3.08 8.34 -4.29
CA LEU A 173 -3.46 9.75 -4.55
C LEU A 173 -2.52 10.78 -3.92
N SER A 174 -1.72 10.37 -2.93
CA SER A 174 -0.78 11.24 -2.23
C SER A 174 0.62 11.26 -2.85
N ARG A 175 0.89 10.47 -3.90
CA ARG A 175 2.21 10.31 -4.54
C ARG A 175 2.23 10.88 -5.95
N PRO A 176 2.51 12.19 -6.13
CA PRO A 176 2.49 12.82 -7.46
C PRO A 176 3.64 12.38 -8.37
N GLU A 177 4.75 11.87 -7.81
CA GLU A 177 5.81 11.21 -8.59
C GLU A 177 5.57 9.70 -8.78
N GLY A 178 4.46 9.17 -8.24
CA GLY A 178 4.02 7.80 -8.47
C GLY A 178 3.32 7.64 -9.82
N ASP A 179 2.52 6.57 -9.96
CA ASP A 179 1.73 6.35 -11.17
C ASP A 179 0.44 7.17 -11.17
N VAL A 180 0.55 8.43 -11.56
CA VAL A 180 -0.58 9.39 -11.62
C VAL A 180 -1.63 9.01 -12.66
N SER A 181 -1.31 8.16 -13.64
CA SER A 181 -2.27 7.66 -14.63
C SER A 181 -3.43 6.88 -13.98
N ARG A 182 -3.21 6.37 -12.76
CA ARG A 182 -4.20 5.61 -12.00
C ARG A 182 -5.13 6.48 -11.16
N TRP A 183 -4.82 7.76 -10.93
CA TRP A 183 -5.52 8.60 -9.97
C TRP A 183 -7.02 8.70 -10.21
N GLU A 184 -7.45 8.82 -11.47
CA GLU A 184 -8.87 8.89 -11.81
C GLU A 184 -9.62 7.61 -11.38
N LYS A 185 -9.05 6.45 -11.72
CA LYS A 185 -9.59 5.12 -11.37
C LYS A 185 -9.59 4.92 -9.86
N VAL A 186 -8.52 5.32 -9.18
CA VAL A 186 -8.38 5.24 -7.72
C VAL A 186 -9.44 6.10 -7.02
N LEU A 187 -9.61 7.35 -7.44
CA LEU A 187 -10.59 8.26 -6.85
C LEU A 187 -12.03 7.76 -7.01
N LYS A 188 -12.39 7.24 -8.20
CA LYS A 188 -13.71 6.63 -8.46
C LYS A 188 -13.98 5.45 -7.51
N ARG A 189 -13.01 4.55 -7.37
CA ARG A 189 -13.11 3.37 -6.49
C ARG A 189 -13.15 3.76 -5.01
N LEU A 190 -12.35 4.75 -4.61
CA LEU A 190 -12.38 5.31 -3.26
C LEU A 190 -13.77 5.86 -2.95
N GLY A 191 -14.40 6.60 -3.88
CA GLY A 191 -15.77 7.09 -3.72
C GLY A 191 -16.79 5.96 -3.48
N LEU A 192 -16.72 4.88 -4.26
CA LEU A 192 -17.57 3.70 -4.08
C LEU A 192 -17.33 3.01 -2.73
N LEU A 193 -16.06 2.75 -2.39
CA LEU A 193 -15.71 2.13 -1.11
C LEU A 193 -16.20 3.00 0.05
N ASN A 194 -16.05 4.31 -0.04
CA ASN A 194 -16.45 5.23 1.02
C ASN A 194 -17.97 5.27 1.21
N LYS A 195 -18.74 5.15 0.12
CA LYS A 195 -20.20 5.09 0.13
C LYS A 195 -20.73 3.83 0.81
N TYR A 196 -20.19 2.66 0.46
CA TYR A 196 -20.71 1.37 0.93
C TYR A 196 -20.01 0.84 2.20
N HIS A 197 -18.79 1.32 2.47
CA HIS A 197 -18.00 1.03 3.67
C HIS A 197 -17.50 2.33 4.29
N PRO A 198 -18.39 3.13 4.91
CA PRO A 198 -17.99 4.34 5.61
C PRO A 198 -17.07 4.00 6.79
N LEU A 199 -16.25 4.98 7.20
CA LEU A 199 -15.41 4.83 8.39
C LEU A 199 -16.29 4.58 9.62
N LYS A 200 -16.07 3.44 10.28
CA LYS A 200 -16.73 3.14 11.55
C LYS A 200 -15.96 3.82 12.67
N ILE A 201 -16.65 4.66 13.44
CA ILE A 201 -16.10 5.40 14.56
C ILE A 201 -16.90 5.13 15.83
N SER A 202 -16.20 5.07 16.96
CA SER A 202 -16.79 5.06 18.30
C SER A 202 -16.34 6.31 19.06
N ASP A 203 -17.28 6.98 19.73
CA ASP A 203 -17.10 8.13 20.62
C ASP A 203 -15.90 9.05 20.35
N CYS A 204 -15.97 9.86 19.29
CA CYS A 204 -14.96 10.87 19.01
C CYS A 204 -15.14 12.16 19.83
N ASN A 205 -16.15 12.25 20.71
CA ASN A 205 -16.43 13.48 21.45
C ASN A 205 -15.45 13.69 22.59
N SER A 206 -15.01 12.61 23.22
CA SER A 206 -14.08 12.55 24.34
C SER A 206 -12.60 12.47 23.94
N VAL A 207 -12.30 12.38 22.63
CA VAL A 207 -10.95 12.12 22.12
C VAL A 207 -10.22 13.42 21.75
N ASP A 208 -9.07 13.65 22.39
CA ASP A 208 -8.14 14.74 22.05
C ASP A 208 -7.28 14.36 20.82
N PHE A 209 -7.14 15.31 19.88
CA PHE A 209 -6.32 15.09 18.67
C PHE A 209 -4.82 15.23 18.92
N GLN A 210 -4.41 15.71 20.09
CA GLN A 210 -3.00 15.72 20.50
C GLN A 210 -2.83 14.83 21.72
N ARG A 211 -1.73 14.07 21.74
CA ARG A 211 -1.34 13.26 22.89
C ARG A 211 -0.93 14.16 24.05
N SER A 212 -1.73 14.19 25.09
CA SER A 212 -1.39 14.87 26.33
C SER A 212 -0.11 14.27 26.91
N LEU A 213 0.75 15.13 27.45
CA LEU A 213 1.87 14.67 28.27
C LEU A 213 1.31 14.04 29.55
N SER A 214 1.93 12.97 30.02
CA SER A 214 1.50 12.25 31.22
C SER A 214 1.49 13.19 32.43
N SER A 215 0.44 13.17 33.25
CA SER A 215 0.48 13.84 34.55
C SER A 215 0.99 12.85 35.60
N PRO A 216 1.94 13.25 36.48
CA PRO A 216 2.74 14.47 36.43
C PRO A 216 3.99 14.26 35.56
N THR A 217 4.14 15.03 34.49
CA THR A 217 5.43 15.16 33.77
C THR A 217 6.49 15.82 34.65
N GLY A 218 6.05 16.50 35.71
CA GLY A 218 6.83 17.44 36.48
C GLY A 218 6.91 18.84 35.85
N TYR A 219 6.27 19.08 34.70
CA TYR A 219 6.28 20.38 34.02
C TYR A 219 4.98 21.15 34.22
N ASP A 220 5.12 22.43 34.56
CA ASP A 220 4.01 23.39 34.58
C ASP A 220 3.55 23.77 33.15
N GLU A 221 2.42 24.47 33.05
CA GLU A 221 1.83 24.89 31.77
C GLU A 221 2.77 25.80 30.95
N VAL A 222 3.50 26.71 31.60
CA VAL A 222 4.46 27.62 30.95
C VAL A 222 5.59 26.82 30.32
N THR A 223 6.10 25.82 31.03
CA THR A 223 7.14 24.91 30.52
C THR A 223 6.62 24.06 29.36
N CYS A 224 5.38 23.56 29.42
CA CYS A 224 4.75 22.85 28.30
C CYS A 224 4.64 23.73 27.04
N VAL A 225 4.28 25.01 27.20
CA VAL A 225 4.23 25.99 26.09
C VAL A 225 5.62 26.29 25.53
N LYS A 226 6.64 26.39 26.39
CA LYS A 226 8.05 26.53 25.95
C LYS A 226 8.49 25.34 25.12
N ILE A 227 8.25 24.11 25.59
CA ILE A 227 8.54 22.87 24.86
C ILE A 227 7.84 22.88 23.50
N TYR A 228 6.54 23.14 23.46
CA TYR A 228 5.76 23.21 22.22
C TYR A 228 6.35 24.20 21.21
N ASN A 229 6.66 25.42 21.64
CA ASN A 229 7.20 26.45 20.76
C ASN A 229 8.60 26.13 20.27
N THR A 230 9.46 25.58 21.14
CA THR A 230 10.83 25.16 20.78
C THR A 230 10.79 24.04 19.75
N VAL A 231 10.04 22.96 20.00
CA VAL A 231 9.91 21.84 19.05
C VAL A 231 9.33 22.32 17.73
N LYS A 232 8.23 23.10 17.75
CA LYS A 232 7.64 23.67 16.54
C LYS A 232 8.65 24.50 15.74
N LYS A 233 9.38 25.40 16.40
CA LYS A 233 10.34 26.28 15.75
C LYS A 233 11.45 25.48 15.08
N THR A 234 12.04 24.53 15.79
CA THR A 234 13.09 23.66 15.25
C THR A 234 12.58 22.89 14.03
N LEU A 235 11.41 22.25 14.13
CA LEU A 235 10.85 21.48 13.03
C LEU A 235 10.54 22.34 11.80
N VAL A 236 10.03 23.57 11.99
CA VAL A 236 9.79 24.50 10.88
C VAL A 236 11.11 24.95 10.22
N GLN A 237 12.17 25.16 11.01
CA GLN A 237 13.50 25.53 10.49
C GLN A 237 14.14 24.40 9.67
N GLU A 238 13.88 23.15 10.06
CA GLU A 238 14.29 21.94 9.33
C GLU A 238 13.44 21.65 8.09
N ASP A 239 12.50 22.54 7.72
CA ASP A 239 11.69 22.49 6.51
C ASP A 239 10.92 21.15 6.29
N VAL A 240 10.53 20.53 7.41
CA VAL A 240 9.83 19.23 7.49
C VAL A 240 8.37 19.32 7.07
N ILE A 241 7.74 18.16 6.81
CA ILE A 241 6.29 18.09 6.52
C ILE A 241 5.52 17.69 7.77
N PHE A 242 4.61 18.53 8.24
CA PHE A 242 3.73 18.18 9.35
C PHE A 242 2.53 17.36 8.87
N PHE A 243 2.24 16.26 9.56
CA PHE A 243 1.05 15.45 9.31
C PHE A 243 0.32 15.00 10.58
N GLY A 244 0.78 15.37 11.78
CA GLY A 244 0.15 15.04 13.06
C GLY A 244 -0.87 16.05 13.57
N GLY A 245 -1.03 16.15 14.91
CA GLY A 245 -1.99 17.06 15.56
C GLY A 245 -1.81 18.54 15.17
N PHE A 246 -0.56 18.99 15.02
CA PHE A 246 -0.27 20.33 14.50
C PHE A 246 -0.83 20.55 13.09
N ALA A 247 -0.70 19.58 12.18
CA ALA A 247 -1.26 19.69 10.84
C ALA A 247 -2.78 19.75 10.85
N ILE A 248 -3.43 18.90 11.67
CA ILE A 248 -4.89 18.92 11.84
C ILE A 248 -5.40 20.27 12.33
N SER A 249 -4.66 20.95 13.20
CA SER A 249 -5.03 22.28 13.69
C SER A 249 -5.31 23.29 12.57
N SER A 250 -4.59 23.18 11.45
CA SER A 250 -4.77 24.04 10.27
C SER A 250 -6.07 23.75 9.51
N TYR A 251 -6.76 22.65 9.78
CA TYR A 251 -8.03 22.29 9.16
C TYR A 251 -9.26 22.58 10.05
N LEU A 252 -9.06 23.00 11.30
CA LEU A 252 -10.16 23.22 12.26
C LEU A 252 -11.11 24.35 11.85
N GLU A 253 -10.60 25.37 11.16
CA GLU A 253 -11.42 26.49 10.66
C GLU A 253 -12.55 26.05 9.73
N TYR A 254 -12.41 24.88 9.10
CA TYR A 254 -13.40 24.30 8.20
C TYR A 254 -14.46 23.45 8.90
N MET A 255 -14.49 23.46 10.24
CA MET A 255 -15.37 22.63 11.05
C MET A 255 -16.19 23.45 12.06
N PRO A 256 -17.33 22.89 12.53
CA PRO A 256 -18.18 23.57 13.50
C PRO A 256 -17.41 23.89 14.80
N SER A 257 -17.82 24.97 15.47
CA SER A 257 -17.20 25.48 16.70
C SER A 257 -17.05 24.44 17.82
N THR A 258 -17.96 23.46 17.90
CA THR A 258 -17.88 22.33 18.85
C THR A 258 -16.65 21.44 18.65
N THR A 259 -16.13 21.38 17.42
CA THR A 259 -14.93 20.60 17.07
C THR A 259 -13.64 21.43 17.21
N GLN A 260 -13.74 22.76 17.09
CA GLN A 260 -12.60 23.68 17.22
C GLN A 260 -11.98 23.66 18.62
N LYS A 261 -12.75 23.33 19.66
CA LYS A 261 -12.30 23.25 21.06
C LYS A 261 -11.34 22.08 21.38
N LYS A 262 -11.04 21.20 20.42
CA LYS A 262 -10.29 19.94 20.61
C LYS A 262 -8.77 20.02 20.37
N VAL A 263 -8.22 21.21 20.15
CA VAL A 263 -6.78 21.41 19.94
C VAL A 263 -6.24 22.38 20.98
N LYS A 264 -5.34 21.86 21.82
CA LYS A 264 -4.61 22.60 22.87
C LYS A 264 -3.17 22.82 22.39
N LYS A 265 -2.38 23.68 23.03
CA LYS A 265 -0.94 23.81 22.71
C LYS A 265 -0.14 22.65 23.31
N ILE A 266 -0.46 21.42 22.91
CA ILE A 266 0.20 20.21 23.41
C ILE A 266 1.36 19.88 22.47
N PRO A 267 2.59 19.67 22.99
CA PRO A 267 3.77 19.32 22.20
C PRO A 267 3.66 17.89 21.68
N ASP A 268 2.90 17.74 20.59
CA ASP A 268 2.65 16.47 19.91
C ASP A 268 2.78 16.68 18.40
N PHE A 269 3.93 16.31 17.86
CA PHE A 269 4.27 16.51 16.45
C PHE A 269 4.53 15.18 15.75
N ASP A 270 3.88 14.97 14.61
CA ASP A 270 4.24 13.91 13.67
C ASP A 270 4.66 14.57 12.36
N VAL A 271 5.89 14.30 11.92
CA VAL A 271 6.50 14.95 10.75
C VAL A 271 7.27 13.97 9.85
N PHE A 272 7.41 14.32 8.57
CA PHE A 272 8.38 13.68 7.67
C PHE A 272 9.66 14.50 7.57
N SER A 273 10.80 13.82 7.64
CA SER A 273 12.12 14.38 7.34
C SER A 273 12.96 13.34 6.58
N GLU A 274 13.59 13.75 5.48
CA GLU A 274 14.59 12.92 4.77
C GLU A 274 15.84 12.69 5.61
N ALA A 275 16.12 13.56 6.59
CA ALA A 275 17.19 13.44 7.57
C ALA A 275 16.64 13.19 8.98
N ALA A 276 15.74 12.20 9.11
CA ALA A 276 14.94 12.01 10.33
C ALA A 276 15.76 11.88 11.62
N GLU A 277 16.90 11.20 11.59
CA GLU A 277 17.79 11.09 12.76
C GLU A 277 18.35 12.45 13.15
N THR A 278 18.92 13.19 12.20
CA THR A 278 19.50 14.52 12.40
C THR A 278 18.44 15.50 12.92
N THR A 279 17.27 15.54 12.29
CA THR A 279 16.15 16.38 12.74
C THR A 279 15.74 16.04 14.18
N ALA A 280 15.65 14.75 14.54
CA ALA A 280 15.31 14.34 15.91
C ALA A 280 16.40 14.75 16.93
N ARG A 281 17.69 14.66 16.55
CA ARG A 281 18.81 15.11 17.38
C ARG A 281 18.81 16.62 17.58
N LEU A 282 18.54 17.41 16.54
CA LEU A 282 18.41 18.86 16.64
C LEU A 282 17.25 19.26 17.56
N VAL A 283 16.11 18.58 17.48
CA VAL A 283 15.00 18.82 18.43
C VAL A 283 15.44 18.52 19.86
N LYS A 284 16.18 17.42 20.08
CA LYS A 284 16.75 17.10 21.38
C LYS A 284 17.66 18.21 21.90
N GLU A 285 18.64 18.64 21.11
CA GLU A 285 19.60 19.68 21.48
C GLU A 285 18.89 20.99 21.85
N ARG A 286 17.89 21.40 21.07
CA ARG A 286 17.11 22.61 21.36
C ARG A 286 16.25 22.52 22.61
N LEU A 287 15.81 21.33 23.00
CA LEU A 287 15.13 21.11 24.27
C LEU A 287 16.11 21.17 25.45
N GLU A 288 17.30 20.62 25.30
CA GLU A 288 18.37 20.69 26.30
C GLU A 288 18.84 22.14 26.51
N ASP A 289 18.95 22.93 25.43
CA ASP A 289 19.31 24.37 25.46
C ASP A 289 18.37 25.20 26.36
N ILE A 290 17.08 24.83 26.42
CA ILE A 290 16.07 25.53 27.26
C ILE A 290 15.91 24.90 28.65
N GLY A 291 16.80 23.98 29.03
CA GLY A 291 16.85 23.36 30.36
C GLY A 291 15.95 22.15 30.57
N ILE A 292 15.39 21.55 29.51
CA ILE A 292 14.66 20.28 29.63
C ILE A 292 15.66 19.15 29.82
N LYS A 293 15.52 18.43 30.95
CA LYS A 293 16.38 17.29 31.30
C LYS A 293 15.80 15.97 30.74
N ASP A 294 16.65 14.95 30.67
CA ASP A 294 16.29 13.59 30.28
C ASP A 294 15.67 13.45 28.88
N VAL A 295 16.18 14.20 27.90
CA VAL A 295 15.72 14.12 26.51
C VAL A 295 16.41 12.97 25.78
N LYS A 296 15.62 12.06 25.21
CA LYS A 296 16.09 10.85 24.51
C LYS A 296 15.56 10.80 23.09
N VAL A 297 16.40 10.32 22.17
CA VAL A 297 16.00 9.98 20.81
C VAL A 297 15.96 8.45 20.70
N VAL A 298 14.79 7.89 20.38
CA VAL A 298 14.58 6.45 20.30
C VAL A 298 14.24 6.05 18.88
N LYS A 299 15.15 5.30 18.22
CA LYS A 299 14.91 4.73 16.89
C LYS A 299 13.87 3.60 16.96
N LYS A 300 12.94 3.60 16.02
CA LYS A 300 11.96 2.52 15.78
C LYS A 300 12.19 1.98 14.39
N SER A 301 12.23 0.65 14.28
CA SER A 301 12.34 -0.04 12.99
C SER A 301 11.10 0.19 12.12
N CYS A 302 11.27 0.07 10.82
CA CYS A 302 10.14 0.00 9.89
C CYS A 302 9.25 -1.22 10.17
N VAL A 303 8.02 -1.18 9.68
CA VAL A 303 7.06 -2.29 9.73
C VAL A 303 6.62 -2.61 8.30
N GLY A 304 7.35 -3.52 7.66
CA GLY A 304 7.17 -3.81 6.24
C GLY A 304 7.23 -2.54 5.38
N GLU A 305 6.40 -2.48 4.35
CA GLU A 305 6.26 -1.31 3.45
C GLU A 305 5.17 -0.32 3.91
N VAL A 306 4.65 -0.48 5.13
CA VAL A 306 3.50 0.29 5.63
C VAL A 306 3.94 1.45 6.52
N ILE A 307 5.00 1.28 7.31
CA ILE A 307 5.52 2.32 8.21
C ILE A 307 7.03 2.34 8.12
N SER A 308 7.59 3.52 7.84
CA SER A 308 9.03 3.74 7.81
C SER A 308 9.69 3.63 9.17
N ALA A 309 11.02 3.47 9.13
CA ALA A 309 11.82 3.76 10.28
C ALA A 309 11.57 5.22 10.72
N HIS A 310 11.56 5.42 12.03
CA HIS A 310 11.28 6.73 12.59
C HIS A 310 11.92 6.89 13.97
N TYR A 311 12.04 8.13 14.39
CA TYR A 311 12.66 8.51 15.65
C TYR A 311 11.63 9.18 16.55
N GLN A 312 11.59 8.76 17.82
CA GLN A 312 10.80 9.39 18.85
C GLN A 312 11.70 10.32 19.67
N VAL A 313 11.31 11.57 19.83
CA VAL A 313 11.91 12.47 20.81
C VAL A 313 11.09 12.39 22.09
N VAL A 314 11.69 11.82 23.12
CA VAL A 314 11.06 11.53 24.43
C VAL A 314 11.65 12.45 25.49
N ILE A 315 10.81 13.05 26.32
CA ILE A 315 11.20 13.85 27.47
C ILE A 315 10.79 13.14 28.77
N GLY A 316 11.56 13.36 29.84
CA GLY A 316 11.30 12.77 31.14
C GLY A 316 11.29 11.24 31.10
N LYS A 317 10.24 10.62 31.65
CA LYS A 317 10.14 9.15 31.74
C LYS A 317 9.72 8.50 30.43
N ASN A 318 8.63 8.98 29.82
CA ASN A 318 8.00 8.31 28.66
C ASN A 318 7.20 9.25 27.73
N ASP A 319 7.29 10.56 27.90
CA ASP A 319 6.47 11.48 27.12
C ASP A 319 7.08 11.79 25.77
N THR A 320 6.43 11.38 24.69
CA THR A 320 6.92 11.64 23.34
C THR A 320 6.40 12.96 22.82
N VAL A 321 7.30 13.88 22.46
CA VAL A 321 6.94 15.21 21.94
C VAL A 321 6.97 15.29 20.42
N ALA A 322 7.76 14.44 19.77
CA ALA A 322 7.85 14.39 18.31
C ALA A 322 8.11 12.97 17.80
N PHE A 323 7.45 12.63 16.70
CA PHE A 323 7.76 11.50 15.85
C PHE A 323 8.27 12.02 14.51
N VAL A 324 9.49 11.64 14.15
CA VAL A 324 10.15 12.06 12.92
C VAL A 324 10.32 10.84 12.02
N TYR A 325 9.53 10.78 10.95
CA TYR A 325 9.48 9.65 10.02
C TYR A 325 10.32 9.91 8.79
N GLU A 326 11.05 8.89 8.33
CA GLU A 326 11.67 8.90 7.00
C GLU A 326 10.56 8.70 5.94
N PRO A 327 10.48 9.49 4.87
CA PRO A 327 9.48 9.26 3.82
C PRO A 327 9.80 8.00 3.01
N MET A 328 8.82 7.12 2.79
CA MET A 328 8.97 5.91 1.95
C MET A 328 8.62 6.15 0.47
N GLY A 329 8.53 7.40 0.05
CA GLY A 329 8.06 7.83 -1.25
C GLY A 329 7.88 9.34 -1.28
N CYS A 330 7.63 9.92 -2.46
CA CYS A 330 7.36 11.34 -2.55
C CYS A 330 5.91 11.64 -2.13
N HIS A 331 5.73 12.13 -0.90
CA HIS A 331 4.41 12.41 -0.33
C HIS A 331 3.99 13.86 -0.52
N SER A 332 2.78 14.07 -1.03
CA SER A 332 2.26 15.39 -1.36
C SER A 332 2.02 16.26 -0.11
N TYR A 333 2.29 17.55 -0.26
CA TYR A 333 2.05 18.56 0.78
C TYR A 333 1.58 19.90 0.18
N ASN A 334 1.11 20.78 1.06
CA ASN A 334 0.74 22.16 0.79
C ASN A 334 1.62 23.10 1.61
N LYS A 335 2.08 24.20 1.00
CA LYS A 335 2.73 25.31 1.72
C LYS A 335 1.66 26.29 2.19
N VAL A 336 1.61 26.59 3.49
CA VAL A 336 0.64 27.52 4.08
C VAL A 336 1.33 28.49 5.03
N ARG A 337 0.77 29.68 5.21
CA ARG A 337 1.28 30.66 6.18
C ARG A 337 0.59 30.49 7.52
N VAL A 338 1.36 30.24 8.57
CA VAL A 338 0.90 30.22 9.97
C VAL A 338 1.70 31.28 10.72
N ASN A 339 1.05 32.33 11.22
CA ASN A 339 1.69 33.47 11.89
C ASN A 339 2.86 34.05 11.07
N ASN A 340 2.62 34.40 9.80
CA ASN A 340 3.61 34.87 8.82
C ASN A 340 4.77 33.91 8.50
N THR A 341 4.79 32.70 9.08
CA THR A 341 5.81 31.70 8.78
C THR A 341 5.26 30.72 7.73
N SER A 342 6.05 30.44 6.70
CA SER A 342 5.72 29.40 5.72
C SER A 342 5.94 28.02 6.35
N VAL A 343 4.91 27.19 6.35
CA VAL A 343 4.95 25.83 6.91
C VAL A 343 4.43 24.84 5.87
N LYS A 344 5.06 23.66 5.79
CA LYS A 344 4.61 22.58 4.93
C LYS A 344 3.68 21.62 5.69
N ILE A 345 2.43 21.56 5.25
CA ILE A 345 1.40 20.69 5.83
C ILE A 345 1.08 19.59 4.83
N ALA A 346 1.13 18.33 5.25
CA ALA A 346 0.72 17.20 4.44
C ALA A 346 -0.71 17.41 3.90
N THR A 347 -0.96 16.98 2.67
CA THR A 347 -2.31 17.01 2.11
C THR A 347 -3.22 16.07 2.91
N ILE A 348 -4.54 16.25 2.77
CA ILE A 348 -5.51 15.32 3.37
C ILE A 348 -5.24 13.88 2.94
N ASP A 349 -4.90 13.65 1.66
CA ASP A 349 -4.62 12.32 1.14
C ASP A 349 -3.39 11.69 1.82
N THR A 350 -2.30 12.46 1.98
CA THR A 350 -1.11 12.02 2.73
C THR A 350 -1.44 11.70 4.19
N MET A 351 -2.15 12.58 4.90
CA MET A 351 -2.50 12.34 6.31
C MET A 351 -3.41 11.12 6.49
N LEU A 352 -4.43 10.96 5.63
CA LEU A 352 -5.33 9.80 5.68
C LEU A 352 -4.59 8.50 5.38
N SER A 353 -3.67 8.51 4.42
CA SER A 353 -2.78 7.37 4.17
C SER A 353 -2.04 6.98 5.46
N MET A 354 -1.40 7.94 6.12
CA MET A 354 -0.60 7.66 7.33
C MET A 354 -1.43 7.18 8.51
N TYR A 355 -2.55 7.85 8.82
CA TYR A 355 -3.37 7.48 9.98
C TYR A 355 -3.98 6.09 9.83
N LEU A 356 -4.42 5.74 8.61
CA LEU A 356 -4.97 4.42 8.33
C LEU A 356 -3.88 3.34 8.27
N ALA A 357 -2.66 3.68 7.85
CA ALA A 357 -1.51 2.77 7.89
C ALA A 357 -1.13 2.40 9.34
N PHE A 358 -1.15 3.38 10.25
CA PHE A 358 -0.85 3.18 11.67
C PHE A 358 -1.78 2.18 12.37
N LEU A 359 -3.02 2.02 11.88
CA LEU A 359 -3.96 1.02 12.42
C LEU A 359 -3.45 -0.42 12.30
N TYR A 360 -2.63 -0.70 11.29
CA TYR A 360 -2.15 -2.05 10.96
C TYR A 360 -0.70 -2.29 11.35
N SER A 361 -0.11 -1.36 12.09
CA SER A 361 1.28 -1.37 12.55
C SER A 361 1.58 -2.40 13.63
N SER A 362 0.55 -2.85 14.37
CA SER A 362 0.69 -3.58 15.63
C SER A 362 1.57 -2.90 16.69
N ARG A 363 1.74 -1.58 16.63
CA ARG A 363 2.49 -0.79 17.63
C ARG A 363 1.54 -0.31 18.73
N ASN A 364 1.88 -0.60 19.99
CA ASN A 364 1.06 -0.27 21.16
C ASN A 364 0.97 1.22 21.51
N TYR A 365 1.91 2.03 21.02
CA TYR A 365 1.95 3.49 21.28
C TYR A 365 1.04 4.30 20.34
N TYR A 366 0.38 3.66 19.37
CA TYR A 366 -0.66 4.32 18.59
C TYR A 366 -2.02 4.10 19.22
N ASP A 367 -2.68 5.20 19.55
CA ASP A 367 -4.10 5.18 19.93
C ASP A 367 -4.95 5.05 18.65
N LEU A 368 -5.49 3.85 18.44
CA LEU A 368 -6.31 3.51 17.28
C LEU A 368 -7.60 4.34 17.22
N ASN A 369 -8.22 4.64 18.37
CA ASN A 369 -9.44 5.44 18.42
C ASN A 369 -9.13 6.89 18.03
N ARG A 370 -8.04 7.46 18.55
CA ARG A 370 -7.57 8.79 18.15
C ARG A 370 -7.31 8.88 16.65
N LEU A 371 -6.60 7.92 16.08
CA LEU A 371 -6.30 7.88 14.65
C LEU A 371 -7.56 7.79 13.78
N LEU A 372 -8.53 6.95 14.16
CA LEU A 372 -9.80 6.85 13.46
C LEU A 372 -10.63 8.14 13.55
N CYS A 373 -10.63 8.80 14.70
CA CYS A 373 -11.31 10.08 14.87
C CYS A 373 -10.67 11.21 14.06
N MET A 374 -9.33 11.28 14.02
CA MET A 374 -8.58 12.20 13.16
C MET A 374 -8.85 11.93 11.67
N ALA A 375 -8.85 10.67 11.25
CA ALA A 375 -9.16 10.30 9.87
C ALA A 375 -10.60 10.67 9.49
N ASN A 376 -11.58 10.40 10.36
CA ASN A 376 -12.96 10.78 10.13
C ASN A 376 -13.16 12.30 10.10
N PHE A 377 -12.43 13.05 10.93
CA PHE A 377 -12.41 14.51 10.87
C PHE A 377 -11.96 15.01 9.50
N LEU A 378 -10.80 14.54 9.03
CA LEU A 378 -10.25 14.93 7.73
C LEU A 378 -11.16 14.50 6.58
N TYR A 379 -11.77 13.31 6.68
CA TYR A 379 -12.76 12.84 5.74
C TYR A 379 -13.93 13.83 5.62
N LYS A 380 -14.53 14.25 6.74
CA LYS A 380 -15.64 15.22 6.74
C LYS A 380 -15.24 16.59 6.17
N VAL A 381 -14.03 17.06 6.49
CA VAL A 381 -13.49 18.30 5.91
C VAL A 381 -13.36 18.17 4.40
N GLN A 382 -12.79 17.05 3.93
CA GLN A 382 -12.66 16.76 2.51
C GLN A 382 -14.02 16.72 1.81
N GLU A 383 -15.01 16.00 2.35
CA GLU A 383 -16.35 15.87 1.77
C GLU A 383 -17.03 17.21 1.53
N ARG A 384 -16.93 18.14 2.49
CA ARG A 384 -17.55 19.47 2.40
C ARG A 384 -16.80 20.42 1.47
N ASN A 385 -15.52 20.16 1.22
CA ASN A 385 -14.62 21.10 0.55
C ASN A 385 -13.94 20.52 -0.70
N ARG A 386 -14.47 19.43 -1.27
CA ARG A 386 -13.83 18.64 -2.34
C ARG A 386 -13.30 19.47 -3.53
N LEU A 387 -13.96 20.59 -3.85
CA LEU A 387 -13.65 21.44 -5.01
C LEU A 387 -12.94 22.77 -4.65
N LYS A 388 -12.59 23.03 -3.38
CA LYS A 388 -12.06 24.34 -2.96
C LYS A 388 -10.65 24.65 -3.47
N GLN A 389 -9.80 23.63 -3.59
CA GLN A 389 -8.45 23.69 -4.19
C GLN A 389 -7.56 24.87 -3.74
N LYS A 390 -7.60 25.25 -2.46
CA LYS A 390 -6.85 26.38 -1.90
C LYS A 390 -6.25 26.08 -0.52
N GLY A 391 -5.13 26.70 -0.20
CA GLY A 391 -4.47 26.56 1.11
C GLY A 391 -4.26 25.09 1.50
N VAL A 392 -4.60 24.73 2.74
CA VAL A 392 -4.55 23.34 3.21
C VAL A 392 -5.56 22.42 2.49
N LEU A 393 -6.64 22.96 1.92
CA LEU A 393 -7.67 22.19 1.21
C LEU A 393 -7.28 21.82 -0.23
N LYS A 394 -6.11 22.25 -0.71
CA LYS A 394 -5.62 21.86 -2.03
C LYS A 394 -5.32 20.36 -2.04
N ARG A 395 -5.96 19.63 -2.96
CA ARG A 395 -5.75 18.19 -3.17
C ARG A 395 -5.05 17.97 -4.50
N PHE A 396 -4.50 16.77 -4.70
CA PHE A 396 -3.76 16.44 -5.92
C PHE A 396 -2.59 17.41 -6.15
N SER A 397 -1.94 17.83 -5.06
CA SER A 397 -0.77 18.69 -5.12
C SER A 397 0.38 17.92 -5.76
N ILE A 398 1.01 18.53 -6.76
CA ILE A 398 2.21 17.99 -7.41
C ILE A 398 3.48 18.20 -6.57
N ASN A 399 3.43 19.13 -5.60
CA ASN A 399 4.55 19.32 -4.67
C ASN A 399 4.58 18.15 -3.69
N CYS A 400 5.72 17.45 -3.63
CA CYS A 400 5.92 16.35 -2.71
C CYS A 400 7.30 16.36 -2.06
N TYR A 401 7.45 15.54 -1.02
CA TYR A 401 8.62 15.45 -0.17
C TYR A 401 9.00 13.98 0.04
N GLY A 402 10.30 13.68 -0.03
CA GLY A 402 10.80 12.31 -0.16
C GLY A 402 11.09 11.95 -1.61
N TYR A 403 11.67 10.77 -1.82
CA TYR A 403 12.02 10.26 -3.13
C TYR A 403 11.12 9.10 -3.55
N GLN A 404 10.54 9.16 -4.75
CA GLN A 404 9.75 8.06 -5.31
C GLN A 404 10.61 7.23 -6.26
N HIS A 405 10.83 5.95 -5.92
CA HIS A 405 11.53 5.02 -6.80
C HIS A 405 10.83 4.90 -8.16
N THR A 406 11.61 5.10 -9.22
CA THR A 406 11.21 4.98 -10.62
C THR A 406 11.35 3.54 -11.11
N LYS A 407 10.86 3.27 -12.33
CA LYS A 407 11.05 1.96 -12.97
C LYS A 407 12.52 1.68 -13.25
N GLU A 408 13.28 2.73 -13.53
CA GLU A 408 14.70 2.74 -13.79
C GLU A 408 15.48 2.38 -12.52
N ASP A 409 15.11 2.95 -11.37
CA ASP A 409 15.72 2.62 -10.07
C ASP A 409 15.52 1.15 -9.71
N MET A 410 14.30 0.65 -9.87
CA MET A 410 13.98 -0.76 -9.61
C MET A 410 14.76 -1.71 -10.53
N ARG A 411 14.96 -1.33 -11.79
CA ARG A 411 15.80 -2.12 -12.73
C ARG A 411 17.27 -2.06 -12.32
N SER A 412 17.76 -0.88 -11.94
CA SER A 412 19.13 -0.69 -11.46
C SER A 412 19.40 -1.53 -10.20
N GLU A 413 18.50 -1.49 -9.22
CA GLU A 413 18.56 -2.31 -8.01
C GLU A 413 18.56 -3.80 -8.33
N LYS A 414 17.65 -4.26 -9.20
CA LYS A 414 17.65 -5.66 -9.67
C LYS A 414 18.96 -6.06 -10.36
N MET A 415 19.57 -5.19 -11.16
CA MET A 415 20.85 -5.48 -11.79
C MET A 415 21.98 -5.60 -10.76
N LYS A 416 22.02 -4.71 -9.75
CA LYS A 416 22.99 -4.80 -8.65
C LYS A 416 22.83 -6.12 -7.89
N MET A 417 21.61 -6.45 -7.49
CA MET A 417 21.33 -7.71 -6.79
C MET A 417 21.65 -8.93 -7.65
N TYR A 418 21.50 -8.85 -8.97
CA TYR A 418 21.88 -9.94 -9.87
C TYR A 418 23.40 -10.15 -9.85
N GLU A 419 24.18 -9.08 -9.95
CA GLU A 419 25.65 -9.18 -9.91
C GLU A 419 26.16 -9.75 -8.58
N GLU A 420 25.53 -9.38 -7.47
CA GLU A 420 25.87 -9.90 -6.13
C GLU A 420 25.48 -11.38 -5.94
N LEU A 421 24.33 -11.79 -6.50
CA LEU A 421 23.75 -13.11 -6.25
C LEU A 421 23.93 -14.11 -7.40
N LYS A 422 24.51 -13.72 -8.55
CA LYS A 422 24.66 -14.60 -9.74
C LYS A 422 25.37 -15.93 -9.46
N ASN A 423 26.26 -15.96 -8.48
CA ASN A 423 27.02 -17.14 -8.04
C ASN A 423 26.34 -17.91 -6.89
N LYS A 424 25.17 -17.44 -6.42
CA LYS A 424 24.42 -17.97 -5.26
C LYS A 424 23.00 -18.37 -5.67
N ARG A 425 22.82 -18.97 -6.84
CA ARG A 425 21.49 -19.24 -7.44
C ARG A 425 20.58 -20.16 -6.61
N ASP A 426 21.17 -20.99 -5.76
CA ASP A 426 20.44 -21.93 -4.90
C ASP A 426 19.97 -21.31 -3.57
N THR A 427 20.21 -20.01 -3.34
CA THR A 427 19.78 -19.34 -2.10
C THR A 427 18.36 -18.82 -2.19
N LYS A 428 17.70 -18.76 -1.03
CA LYS A 428 16.36 -18.15 -0.88
C LYS A 428 16.34 -16.70 -1.34
N GLU A 429 17.41 -15.96 -1.05
CA GLU A 429 17.55 -14.55 -1.45
C GLU A 429 17.60 -14.41 -2.98
N TYR A 430 18.33 -15.27 -3.70
CA TYR A 430 18.33 -15.24 -5.17
C TYR A 430 16.93 -15.50 -5.72
N GLU A 431 16.21 -16.48 -5.17
CA GLU A 431 14.83 -16.76 -5.57
C GLU A 431 13.88 -15.60 -5.26
N GLU A 432 14.07 -14.87 -4.15
CA GLU A 432 13.24 -13.72 -3.83
C GLU A 432 13.35 -12.60 -4.88
N TRP A 433 14.57 -12.38 -5.41
CA TRP A 433 14.81 -11.38 -6.43
C TRP A 433 14.49 -11.84 -7.86
N PHE A 434 14.78 -13.10 -8.17
CA PHE A 434 14.85 -13.61 -9.56
C PHE A 434 14.08 -14.92 -9.76
N LEU A 435 13.05 -15.19 -8.96
CA LEU A 435 12.22 -16.39 -9.11
C LEU A 435 11.89 -16.61 -10.59
N LYS A 436 12.20 -17.80 -11.08
CA LYS A 436 11.75 -18.33 -12.36
C LYS A 436 11.51 -19.81 -12.20
N TYR A 437 10.25 -20.18 -12.01
CA TYR A 437 9.85 -21.53 -11.67
C TYR A 437 8.84 -22.09 -12.68
N ARG A 438 9.22 -23.19 -13.32
CA ARG A 438 8.38 -23.98 -14.23
C ARG A 438 8.34 -25.42 -13.73
N PRO A 439 7.19 -25.91 -13.23
CA PRO A 439 7.09 -27.25 -12.64
C PRO A 439 7.54 -28.40 -13.56
N LEU A 440 7.33 -28.27 -14.87
CA LEU A 440 7.66 -29.31 -15.86
C LEU A 440 9.14 -29.39 -16.20
N ASP A 441 9.88 -28.27 -16.20
CA ASP A 441 11.33 -28.25 -16.43
C ASP A 441 12.09 -29.08 -15.38
N ASN A 442 11.58 -29.11 -14.15
CA ASN A 442 12.14 -29.90 -13.06
C ASN A 442 11.81 -31.40 -13.13
N LYS A 443 10.84 -31.82 -13.96
CA LYS A 443 10.52 -33.24 -14.18
C LYS A 443 11.39 -33.85 -15.29
N SER A 444 11.83 -33.08 -16.27
CA SER A 444 12.69 -33.55 -17.37
C SER A 444 14.12 -33.87 -16.88
N THR A 445 14.67 -33.05 -15.99
CA THR A 445 15.98 -33.29 -15.34
C THR A 445 15.99 -34.53 -14.44
N LYS A 446 14.91 -34.79 -13.68
CA LYS A 446 14.79 -36.03 -12.88
C LYS A 446 14.67 -37.31 -13.73
N LYS A 447 14.08 -37.23 -14.93
CA LYS A 447 14.07 -38.36 -15.89
C LYS A 447 15.45 -38.58 -16.53
N ALA A 448 16.22 -37.52 -16.78
CA ALA A 448 17.59 -37.61 -17.28
C ALA A 448 18.54 -38.29 -16.27
N VAL A 449 18.50 -37.89 -14.99
CA VAL A 449 19.34 -38.47 -13.91
C VAL A 449 18.99 -39.95 -13.64
N LYS A 450 17.72 -40.35 -13.78
CA LYS A 450 17.33 -41.77 -13.68
C LYS A 450 17.81 -42.62 -14.86
N LYS A 451 17.96 -42.05 -16.07
CA LYS A 451 18.52 -42.75 -17.23
C LYS A 451 20.04 -42.93 -17.09
N THR A 452 20.78 -41.93 -16.61
CA THR A 452 22.23 -42.06 -16.34
C THR A 452 22.54 -43.05 -15.23
N ARG A 453 21.76 -43.08 -14.12
CA ARG A 453 21.94 -44.11 -13.07
C ARG A 453 21.63 -45.54 -13.53
N LYS A 454 20.73 -45.74 -14.51
CA LYS A 454 20.49 -47.07 -15.12
C LYS A 454 21.59 -47.49 -16.09
N ALA A 455 22.26 -46.55 -16.76
CA ALA A 455 23.39 -46.84 -17.65
C ALA A 455 24.66 -47.23 -16.86
N VAL A 456 24.99 -46.50 -15.78
CA VAL A 456 26.15 -46.81 -14.93
C VAL A 456 26.01 -48.17 -14.21
N ARG A 457 24.78 -48.56 -13.83
CA ARG A 457 24.53 -49.86 -13.19
C ARG A 457 24.60 -51.06 -14.15
N LYS A 458 24.55 -50.83 -15.48
CA LYS A 458 24.73 -51.89 -16.49
C LYS A 458 26.20 -52.12 -16.88
N GLN A 459 27.08 -51.15 -16.70
CA GLN A 459 28.52 -51.32 -16.96
C GLN A 459 29.29 -51.97 -15.80
N ALA A 460 28.81 -51.86 -14.56
CA ALA A 460 29.46 -52.47 -13.38
C ALA A 460 29.23 -53.99 -13.21
N LYS A 461 28.64 -54.69 -14.19
CA LYS A 461 28.36 -56.15 -14.13
C LYS A 461 29.16 -57.01 -15.14
N LYS A 462 30.17 -56.45 -15.81
CA LYS A 462 31.02 -57.19 -16.78
C LYS A 462 32.52 -57.03 -16.51
N THR A 463 32.97 -57.36 -15.30
CA THR A 463 34.36 -57.78 -15.09
C THR A 463 34.51 -58.54 -13.78
N GLN A 464 34.24 -59.83 -13.80
CA GLN A 464 34.90 -60.80 -12.90
C GLN A 464 34.81 -62.21 -13.48
N LYS A 465 35.96 -62.89 -13.47
CA LYS A 465 36.30 -64.29 -13.82
C LYS A 465 36.52 -64.62 -15.31
N LYS A 466 37.77 -64.92 -15.65
CA LYS A 466 38.41 -66.24 -15.41
C LYS A 466 39.93 -66.14 -15.38
N LYS A 467 40.53 -66.60 -14.27
CA LYS A 467 41.86 -67.23 -14.26
C LYS A 467 41.66 -68.70 -14.64
N LYS A 468 42.46 -69.19 -15.56
CA LYS A 468 43.11 -70.50 -15.49
C LYS A 468 44.55 -70.29 -15.91
#